data_AF-A0A0L0CLY7-F1
#
_entry.id   AF-A0A0L0CLY7-F1
#
_cell.length_a   1.000
_cell.length_b   1.000
_cell.length_c   1.000
_cell.angle_alpha   90.00
_cell.angle_beta   90.00
_cell.angle_gamma   90.00
#
_symmetry.space_group_name_H-M   'P 1'
#
loop_
_entity.id
_entity.type
_entity.pdbx_description
1 polymer ?
#
loop_
_entity_poly.entity_id
_entity_poly.type
_entity_poly.pdbx_seq_one_letter_code
_entity_poly.pdbx_strand_id
1 'polypeptide(L)'
;MDELITPELDRVTYQTVDFKMEIDPIETKNENWNPLTEGVDIGETLLNILDEVRSLRERYRKSDEEKQQLIKTLRSEIKQIKNELGGLDANIDPEPKLLPKLPINTLEDLKNFDEKLPLDADLKTEFIKFLKRFSGHNFIVFLRAGLRAIVTDELAINLTWRGTQEKPSIQCFTTFVLLREICLSKYPEANHTEINRICQQHFLHARDRVGRKNKGNASPKTSTTPTFSGSSRKVRPITPVNLDPVSSSPLAETNLLDSDSAPPSPETILFDPLPTPPSKTVVSLPKLPFKTLQSLEEFDDQLLDNKKLEKLLKQYINKISGRDHAKFIRGAYKAILIDEVATKLSWRGTKEKQSIQEFNIFLVIRDLCYARYPKITNSDINKVCHQHFLHAKDRLKKKANVSI
;
A
#
# COMPACT_ATOMS: atom_id res chain seq x y z
N MET A 1 -11.15 41.63 35.20
CA MET A 1 -12.60 41.48 34.99
C MET A 1 -12.82 41.87 33.55
N ASP A 2 -13.02 40.90 32.67
CA ASP A 2 -13.68 41.09 31.39
C ASP A 2 -14.25 39.72 30.99
N GLU A 3 -15.55 39.78 30.72
CA GLU A 3 -16.51 38.70 30.56
C GLU A 3 -16.34 37.97 29.22
N LEU A 4 -16.28 36.63 29.25
CA LEU A 4 -17.35 35.74 28.77
C LEU A 4 -17.88 36.07 27.37
N ILE A 5 -17.28 35.44 26.35
CA ILE A 5 -18.01 35.02 25.14
C ILE A 5 -17.49 33.63 24.73
N THR A 6 -18.19 32.58 25.17
CA THR A 6 -18.13 31.25 24.57
C THR A 6 -19.20 31.16 23.50
N PRO A 7 -18.89 30.78 22.24
CA PRO A 7 -19.91 30.33 21.32
C PRO A 7 -20.20 28.85 21.61
N GLU A 8 -21.40 28.65 22.12
CA GLU A 8 -22.12 27.38 22.22
C GLU A 8 -22.25 26.79 20.82
N LEU A 9 -21.38 25.85 20.46
CA LEU A 9 -21.49 25.12 19.21
C LEU A 9 -22.49 23.99 19.39
N ASP A 10 -23.67 24.18 18.79
CA ASP A 10 -24.72 23.20 18.69
C ASP A 10 -24.18 21.83 18.32
N ARG A 11 -24.51 20.85 19.16
CA ARG A 11 -24.37 19.44 18.89
C ARG A 11 -25.28 19.08 17.72
N VAL A 12 -24.76 19.16 16.50
CA VAL A 12 -25.32 18.43 15.37
C VAL A 12 -25.00 16.95 15.60
N THR A 13 -25.87 16.27 16.35
CA THR A 13 -25.93 14.82 16.35
C THR A 13 -26.29 14.38 14.94
N TYR A 14 -25.29 13.88 14.21
CA TYR A 14 -25.54 13.05 13.05
C TYR A 14 -26.27 11.80 13.54
N GLN A 15 -27.61 11.82 13.48
CA GLN A 15 -28.36 10.59 13.39
C GLN A 15 -27.94 9.94 12.08
N THR A 16 -26.97 9.02 12.18
CA THR A 16 -26.91 7.90 11.26
C THR A 16 -28.27 7.23 11.34
N VAL A 17 -29.15 7.57 10.39
CA VAL A 17 -30.32 6.76 10.10
C VAL A 17 -29.73 5.48 9.53
N ASP A 18 -29.45 4.53 10.43
CA ASP A 18 -29.24 3.14 10.06
C ASP A 18 -30.52 2.73 9.32
N PHE A 19 -30.49 2.79 7.98
CA PHE A 19 -31.42 2.07 7.14
C PHE A 19 -31.08 0.59 7.30
N LYS A 20 -31.45 0.06 8.46
CA LYS A 20 -31.67 -1.35 8.67
C LYS A 20 -32.84 -1.66 7.74
N MET A 21 -32.54 -2.17 6.54
CA MET A 21 -33.51 -3.01 5.86
C MET A 21 -33.73 -4.19 6.82
N GLU A 22 -34.70 -4.04 7.71
CA GLU A 22 -35.45 -5.17 8.24
C GLU A 22 -36.08 -5.81 7.01
N ILE A 23 -35.33 -6.74 6.42
CA ILE A 23 -35.92 -7.83 5.68
C ILE A 23 -36.59 -8.62 6.78
N ASP A 24 -37.88 -8.35 6.99
CA ASP A 24 -38.72 -9.22 7.79
C ASP A 24 -38.43 -10.65 7.32
N PRO A 25 -38.10 -11.57 8.25
CA PRO A 25 -38.02 -12.97 7.89
C PRO A 25 -39.37 -13.29 7.23
N ILE A 26 -39.33 -13.80 6.01
CA ILE A 26 -40.50 -14.43 5.43
C ILE A 26 -40.80 -15.58 6.39
N GLU A 27 -41.72 -15.33 7.34
CA GLU A 27 -42.40 -16.38 8.05
C GLU A 27 -43.08 -17.17 6.95
N THR A 28 -42.46 -18.29 6.58
CA THR A 28 -43.15 -19.37 5.91
C THR A 28 -44.13 -19.91 6.94
N LYS A 29 -45.24 -19.18 7.14
CA LYS A 29 -46.46 -19.78 7.62
C LYS A 29 -46.77 -20.85 6.60
N ASN A 30 -46.59 -22.10 7.02
CA ASN A 30 -47.18 -23.26 6.40
C ASN A 30 -48.70 -23.08 6.50
N GLU A 31 -49.24 -22.18 5.68
CA GLU A 31 -50.66 -22.11 5.42
C GLU A 31 -50.96 -23.32 4.57
N ASN A 32 -51.45 -24.34 5.28
CA ASN A 32 -52.36 -25.37 4.83
C ASN A 32 -52.86 -25.11 3.40
N TRP A 33 -52.26 -25.79 2.43
CA TRP A 33 -52.80 -25.86 1.07
C TRP A 33 -54.15 -26.58 1.15
N ASN A 34 -55.21 -25.81 1.39
CA ASN A 34 -56.56 -26.28 1.20
C ASN A 34 -56.71 -26.64 -0.29
N PRO A 35 -57.11 -27.87 -0.63
CA PRO A 35 -57.39 -28.23 -2.00
C PRO A 35 -58.55 -27.36 -2.49
N LEU A 36 -58.35 -26.76 -3.66
CA LEU A 36 -59.25 -25.86 -4.36
C LEU A 36 -60.73 -26.13 -4.06
N THR A 37 -61.32 -25.27 -3.25
CA THR A 37 -62.76 -25.08 -3.19
C THR A 37 -63.01 -23.61 -3.49
N GLU A 38 -63.84 -23.39 -4.51
CA GLU A 38 -64.29 -22.10 -5.06
C GLU A 38 -63.33 -21.35 -6.00
N GLY A 39 -63.50 -21.61 -7.30
CA GLY A 39 -63.71 -20.54 -8.30
C GLY A 39 -62.61 -19.50 -8.54
N VAL A 40 -61.36 -19.73 -8.17
CA VAL A 40 -60.27 -18.81 -8.56
C VAL A 40 -59.86 -19.11 -10.00
N ASP A 41 -60.22 -18.19 -10.91
CA ASP A 41 -59.75 -18.22 -12.29
C ASP A 41 -58.25 -17.96 -12.32
N ILE A 42 -57.49 -19.05 -12.48
CA ILE A 42 -56.03 -19.04 -12.58
C ILE A 42 -55.59 -18.14 -13.76
N GLY A 43 -56.39 -18.07 -14.83
CA GLY A 43 -56.14 -17.20 -15.97
C GLY A 43 -56.21 -15.72 -15.61
N GLU A 44 -57.24 -15.33 -14.86
CA GLU A 44 -57.41 -13.94 -14.39
C GLU A 44 -56.29 -13.54 -13.41
N THR A 45 -55.90 -14.44 -12.53
CA THR A 45 -54.79 -14.20 -11.58
C THR A 45 -53.46 -14.00 -12.30
N LEU A 46 -53.15 -14.83 -13.32
CA LEU A 46 -51.94 -14.69 -14.12
C LEU A 46 -51.93 -13.40 -14.95
N LEU A 47 -53.08 -12.98 -15.48
CA LEU A 47 -53.21 -11.70 -16.20
C LEU A 47 -52.94 -10.50 -15.28
N ASN A 48 -53.49 -10.51 -14.06
CA ASN A 48 -53.24 -9.46 -13.07
C ASN A 48 -51.75 -9.35 -12.69
N ILE A 49 -51.07 -10.49 -12.50
CA ILE A 49 -49.63 -10.51 -12.22
C ILE A 49 -48.83 -9.94 -13.40
N LEU A 50 -49.18 -10.32 -14.64
CA LEU A 50 -48.50 -9.82 -15.84
C LEU A 50 -48.66 -8.31 -16.02
N ASP A 51 -49.84 -7.77 -15.74
CA ASP A 51 -50.08 -6.33 -15.77
C ASP A 51 -49.36 -5.60 -14.65
N GLU A 52 -49.26 -6.18 -13.45
CA GLU A 52 -48.48 -5.60 -12.36
C GLU A 52 -46.98 -5.58 -12.67
N VAL A 53 -46.42 -6.65 -13.24
CA VAL A 53 -45.01 -6.69 -13.68
C VAL A 53 -44.76 -5.67 -14.78
N ARG A 54 -45.69 -5.50 -15.72
CA ARG A 54 -45.60 -4.48 -16.77
C ARG A 54 -45.62 -3.07 -16.19
N SER A 55 -46.53 -2.81 -15.26
CA SER A 55 -46.64 -1.54 -14.53
C SER A 55 -45.38 -1.24 -13.71
N LEU A 56 -44.84 -2.25 -13.01
CA LEU A 56 -43.61 -2.12 -12.23
C LEU A 56 -42.41 -1.80 -13.12
N ARG A 57 -42.29 -2.46 -14.28
CA ARG A 57 -41.24 -2.19 -15.26
C ARG A 57 -41.30 -0.75 -15.76
N GLU A 58 -42.49 -0.23 -16.01
CA GLU A 58 -42.69 1.15 -16.46
C GLU A 58 -42.32 2.16 -15.36
N ARG A 59 -42.71 1.91 -14.11
CA ARG A 59 -42.29 2.73 -12.96
C ARG A 59 -40.76 2.77 -12.79
N TYR A 60 -40.09 1.63 -12.95
CA TYR A 60 -38.63 1.56 -12.89
C TYR A 60 -37.97 2.35 -14.03
N ARG A 61 -38.49 2.23 -15.26
CA ARG A 61 -37.98 2.98 -16.41
C ARG A 61 -38.09 4.49 -16.17
N LYS A 62 -39.27 4.96 -15.74
CA LYS A 62 -39.50 6.37 -15.45
C LYS A 62 -38.58 6.91 -14.34
N SER A 63 -38.39 6.15 -13.27
CA SER A 63 -37.46 6.52 -12.19
C SER A 63 -36.01 6.58 -12.66
N ASP A 64 -35.59 5.69 -13.56
CA ASP A 64 -34.24 5.73 -14.13
C ASP A 64 -34.05 6.95 -15.04
N GLU A 65 -35.04 7.29 -15.86
CA GLU A 65 -35.04 8.50 -16.69
C GLU A 65 -34.93 9.78 -15.85
N GLU A 66 -35.69 9.88 -14.75
CA GLU A 66 -35.62 11.01 -13.81
C GLU A 66 -34.22 11.14 -13.17
N LYS A 67 -33.61 10.02 -12.78
CA LYS A 67 -32.23 10.00 -12.24
C LYS A 67 -31.21 10.44 -13.29
N GLN A 68 -31.35 9.98 -14.53
CA GLN A 68 -30.46 10.38 -15.63
C GLN A 68 -30.58 11.88 -15.93
N GLN A 69 -31.80 12.42 -15.90
CA GLN A 69 -32.04 13.86 -16.06
C GLN A 69 -31.41 14.68 -14.92
N LEU A 70 -31.54 14.23 -13.68
CA LEU A 70 -30.90 14.87 -12.53
C LEU A 70 -29.37 14.85 -12.65
N ILE A 71 -28.78 13.70 -13.00
CA ILE A 71 -27.33 13.58 -13.22
C ILE A 71 -26.86 14.52 -14.34
N LYS A 72 -27.62 14.65 -15.42
CA LYS A 72 -27.30 15.56 -16.53
C LYS A 72 -27.32 17.01 -16.07
N THR A 73 -28.32 17.40 -15.28
CA THR A 73 -28.48 18.76 -14.72
C THR A 73 -27.33 19.10 -13.78
N LEU A 74 -27.02 18.20 -12.85
CA LEU A 74 -25.88 18.37 -11.93
C LEU A 74 -24.54 18.48 -12.68
N ARG A 75 -24.35 17.72 -13.76
CA ARG A 75 -23.14 17.84 -14.60
C ARG A 75 -23.05 19.20 -15.28
N SER A 76 -24.16 19.75 -15.77
CA SER A 76 -24.16 21.11 -16.33
C SER A 76 -23.88 22.17 -15.28
N GLU A 77 -24.47 22.06 -14.09
CA GLU A 77 -24.24 23.02 -12.99
C GLU A 77 -22.80 22.97 -12.51
N ILE A 78 -22.22 21.79 -12.30
CA ILE A 78 -20.80 21.64 -11.94
C ILE A 78 -19.90 22.26 -13.01
N LYS A 79 -20.23 22.06 -14.30
CA LYS A 79 -19.47 22.65 -15.41
C LYS A 79 -19.58 24.18 -15.39
N GLN A 80 -20.77 24.71 -15.11
CA GLN A 80 -21.00 26.15 -15.02
C GLN A 80 -20.24 26.76 -13.84
N ILE A 81 -20.36 26.20 -12.64
CA ILE A 81 -19.62 26.62 -11.44
C ILE A 81 -18.11 26.58 -11.70
N LYS A 82 -17.61 25.53 -12.36
CA LYS A 82 -16.19 25.42 -12.71
C LYS A 82 -15.74 26.50 -13.69
N ASN A 83 -16.59 26.88 -14.64
CA ASN A 83 -16.29 27.96 -15.58
C ASN A 83 -16.35 29.34 -14.89
N GLU A 84 -17.30 29.55 -13.98
CA GLU A 84 -17.41 30.77 -13.17
C GLU A 84 -16.21 30.93 -12.22
N LEU A 85 -15.79 29.86 -11.56
CA LEU A 85 -14.55 29.81 -10.77
C LEU A 85 -13.31 30.09 -11.63
N GLY A 86 -13.24 29.50 -12.83
CA GLY A 86 -12.13 29.75 -13.75
C GLY A 86 -12.09 31.18 -14.30
N GLY A 87 -13.25 31.85 -14.39
CA GLY A 87 -13.34 33.27 -14.77
C GLY A 87 -12.95 34.22 -13.62
N LEU A 88 -13.19 33.82 -12.37
CA LEU A 88 -12.75 34.58 -11.19
C LEU A 88 -11.22 34.49 -10.98
N ASP A 89 -10.61 33.33 -11.26
CA ASP A 89 -9.15 33.14 -11.21
C ASP A 89 -8.38 33.98 -12.25
N ALA A 90 -9.04 34.43 -13.33
CA ALA A 90 -8.40 35.23 -14.39
C ALA A 90 -8.31 36.73 -14.09
N ASN A 91 -8.99 37.21 -13.04
CA ASN A 91 -9.06 38.63 -12.64
C ASN A 91 -8.37 38.92 -11.29
N ILE A 92 -7.64 37.95 -10.73
CA ILE A 92 -6.83 38.13 -9.54
C ILE A 92 -5.39 38.36 -10.03
N ASP A 93 -4.84 39.54 -9.75
CA ASP A 93 -3.40 39.82 -9.84
C ASP A 93 -2.60 38.63 -9.29
N PRO A 94 -1.50 38.19 -9.90
CA PRO A 94 -0.82 36.96 -9.51
C PRO A 94 -0.30 37.08 -8.09
N GLU A 95 -1.09 36.59 -7.13
CA GLU A 95 -0.75 36.48 -5.73
C GLU A 95 0.64 35.83 -5.66
N PRO A 96 1.61 36.42 -4.94
CA PRO A 96 2.94 35.85 -4.87
C PRO A 96 2.78 34.44 -4.32
N LYS A 97 3.13 33.42 -5.12
CA LYS A 97 3.17 32.04 -4.64
C LYS A 97 4.24 31.96 -3.55
N LEU A 98 3.81 32.18 -2.30
CA LEU A 98 4.67 32.17 -1.11
C LEU A 98 5.35 30.81 -0.94
N LEU A 99 4.64 29.74 -1.29
CA LEU A 99 5.19 28.38 -1.22
C LEU A 99 6.13 28.08 -2.40
N PRO A 100 7.27 27.41 -2.14
CA PRO A 100 8.14 26.92 -3.20
C PRO A 100 7.42 25.85 -4.04
N LYS A 101 8.04 25.45 -5.15
CA LYS A 101 7.55 24.30 -5.91
C LYS A 101 7.65 23.03 -5.06
N LEU A 102 6.51 22.57 -4.58
CA LEU A 102 6.36 21.32 -3.84
C LEU A 102 5.94 20.19 -4.80
N PRO A 103 6.39 18.93 -4.58
CA PRO A 103 7.36 18.50 -3.56
C PRO A 103 8.81 18.93 -3.89
N ILE A 104 9.59 19.21 -2.84
CA ILE A 104 10.99 19.65 -2.96
C ILE A 104 11.88 18.47 -3.35
N ASN A 105 12.77 18.70 -4.32
CA ASN A 105 13.64 17.67 -4.91
C ASN A 105 15.12 17.80 -4.53
N THR A 106 15.57 18.93 -3.97
CA THR A 106 16.95 19.12 -3.53
C THR A 106 17.04 19.46 -2.04
N LEU A 107 18.17 19.08 -1.43
CA LEU A 107 18.40 19.33 -0.01
C LEU A 107 18.59 20.83 0.28
N GLU A 108 19.18 21.55 -0.66
CA GLU A 108 19.43 22.98 -0.54
C GLU A 108 18.12 23.77 -0.54
N ASP A 109 17.20 23.45 -1.46
CA ASP A 109 15.88 24.08 -1.50
C ASP A 109 15.07 23.78 -0.23
N LEU A 110 15.20 22.55 0.31
CA LEU A 110 14.53 22.18 1.55
C LEU A 110 15.06 23.00 2.73
N LYS A 111 16.39 23.16 2.86
CA LYS A 111 16.99 23.98 3.91
C LYS A 111 16.58 25.44 3.79
N ASN A 112 16.71 26.02 2.60
CA ASN A 112 16.35 27.41 2.34
C ASN A 112 14.88 27.71 2.63
N PHE A 113 13.99 26.76 2.32
CA PHE A 113 12.57 26.87 2.66
C PHE A 113 12.35 26.74 4.18
N ASP A 114 12.96 25.75 4.80
CA ASP A 114 12.77 25.43 6.21
C ASP A 114 13.31 26.50 7.15
N GLU A 115 14.42 27.15 6.80
CA GLU A 115 15.01 28.28 7.55
C GLU A 115 14.13 29.53 7.52
N LYS A 116 13.40 29.78 6.43
CA LYS A 116 12.45 30.90 6.30
C LYS A 116 11.14 30.64 7.02
N LEU A 117 10.74 29.37 7.11
CA LEU A 117 9.45 28.96 7.64
C LEU A 117 9.13 29.40 9.09
N PRO A 118 10.08 29.41 10.05
CA PRO A 118 9.82 29.96 11.39
C PRO A 118 9.88 31.49 11.44
N LEU A 119 10.48 32.15 10.45
CA LEU A 119 10.70 33.60 10.42
C LEU A 119 9.55 34.35 9.74
N ASP A 120 8.90 33.73 8.77
CA ASP A 120 7.83 34.31 7.97
C ASP A 120 6.46 33.72 8.38
N ALA A 121 5.64 34.53 9.03
CA ALA A 121 4.33 34.12 9.55
C ALA A 121 3.31 33.82 8.44
N ASP A 122 3.38 34.54 7.31
CA ASP A 122 2.48 34.35 6.18
C ASP A 122 2.85 33.07 5.44
N LEU A 123 4.15 32.84 5.20
CA LEU A 123 4.67 31.60 4.64
C LEU A 123 4.30 30.38 5.50
N LYS A 124 4.46 30.48 6.82
CA LYS A 124 4.06 29.44 7.77
C LYS A 124 2.57 29.16 7.70
N THR A 125 1.75 30.21 7.63
CA THR A 125 0.29 30.10 7.56
C THR A 125 -0.14 29.40 6.28
N GLU A 126 0.42 29.79 5.13
CA GLU A 126 0.16 29.13 3.86
C GLU A 126 0.63 27.67 3.84
N PHE A 127 1.78 27.37 4.43
CA PHE A 127 2.26 26.00 4.53
C PHE A 127 1.36 25.13 5.43
N ILE A 128 0.87 25.66 6.56
CA ILE A 128 -0.10 24.96 7.40
C ILE A 128 -1.42 24.74 6.65
N LYS A 129 -1.93 25.75 5.92
CA LYS A 129 -3.13 25.60 5.08
C LYS A 129 -2.91 24.51 4.03
N PHE A 130 -1.76 24.51 3.36
CA PHE A 130 -1.37 23.46 2.40
C PHE A 130 -1.39 22.07 3.03
N LEU A 131 -0.76 21.88 4.20
CA LEU A 131 -0.74 20.58 4.89
C LEU A 131 -2.13 20.13 5.38
N LYS A 132 -2.99 21.07 5.78
CA LYS A 132 -4.36 20.76 6.22
C LYS A 132 -5.26 20.24 5.09
N ARG A 133 -4.95 20.52 3.82
CA ARG A 133 -5.68 20.00 2.65
C ARG A 133 -5.60 18.48 2.54
N PHE A 134 -4.57 17.86 3.11
CA PHE A 134 -4.47 16.40 3.13
C PHE A 134 -5.43 15.84 4.19
N SER A 135 -6.37 15.01 3.75
CA SER A 135 -7.23 14.19 4.61
C SER A 135 -6.85 12.72 4.46
N GLY A 136 -6.54 12.06 5.57
CA GLY A 136 -6.48 10.60 5.64
C GLY A 136 -7.62 10.10 6.53
N HIS A 137 -8.17 8.92 6.21
CA HIS A 137 -9.11 8.23 7.09
C HIS A 137 -8.46 7.78 8.42
N ASN A 138 -7.12 7.84 8.50
CA ASN A 138 -6.33 7.74 9.72
C ASN A 138 -5.05 8.58 9.59
N PHE A 139 -4.37 8.77 10.72
CA PHE A 139 -3.15 9.57 10.79
C PHE A 139 -1.97 8.99 9.98
N ILE A 140 -1.93 7.67 9.75
CA ILE A 140 -0.87 7.00 8.97
C ILE A 140 -0.92 7.45 7.50
N VAL A 141 -2.12 7.45 6.91
CA VAL A 141 -2.34 7.88 5.53
C VAL A 141 -2.07 9.37 5.40
N PHE A 142 -2.51 10.17 6.36
CA PHE A 142 -2.21 11.61 6.42
C PHE A 142 -0.70 11.88 6.40
N LEU A 143 0.07 11.26 7.29
CA LEU A 143 1.53 11.45 7.36
C LEU A 143 2.22 11.08 6.06
N ARG A 144 1.88 9.93 5.47
CA ARG A 144 2.49 9.47 4.21
C ARG A 144 2.14 10.38 3.03
N ALA A 145 0.94 10.97 3.02
CA ALA A 145 0.55 11.95 2.01
C ALA A 145 1.32 13.27 2.21
N GLY A 146 1.35 13.78 3.45
CA GLY A 146 2.07 15.00 3.79
C GLY A 146 3.57 14.90 3.48
N LEU A 147 4.24 13.82 3.88
CA LEU A 147 5.67 13.62 3.58
C LEU A 147 5.96 13.64 2.08
N ARG A 148 5.15 12.95 1.27
CA ARG A 148 5.27 12.92 -0.21
C ARG A 148 4.94 14.26 -0.86
N ALA A 149 4.18 15.11 -0.17
CA ALA A 149 3.86 16.45 -0.63
C ALA A 149 4.97 17.46 -0.29
N ILE A 150 5.75 17.22 0.76
CA ILE A 150 6.85 18.10 1.17
C ILE A 150 8.12 17.77 0.38
N VAL A 151 8.50 16.49 0.31
CA VAL A 151 9.76 16.04 -0.31
C VAL A 151 9.52 14.93 -1.33
N THR A 152 10.33 14.91 -2.39
CA THR A 152 10.33 13.81 -3.34
C THR A 152 11.02 12.56 -2.78
N ASP A 153 10.76 11.40 -3.38
CA ASP A 153 11.46 10.17 -3.02
C ASP A 153 12.96 10.26 -3.33
N GLU A 154 13.34 10.99 -4.39
CA GLU A 154 14.72 11.25 -4.77
C GLU A 154 15.46 12.06 -3.69
N LEU A 155 14.82 13.09 -3.12
CA LEU A 155 15.37 13.84 -1.98
C LEU A 155 15.37 13.00 -0.70
N ALA A 156 14.32 12.22 -0.47
CA ALA A 156 14.19 11.41 0.73
C ALA A 156 15.32 10.37 0.91
N ILE A 157 15.97 9.93 -0.18
CA ILE A 157 17.18 9.08 -0.13
C ILE A 157 18.34 9.78 0.59
N ASN A 158 18.44 11.10 0.51
CA ASN A 158 19.50 11.92 1.07
C ASN A 158 19.18 12.43 2.49
N LEU A 159 18.06 12.00 3.04
CA LEU A 159 17.62 12.32 4.40
C LEU A 159 17.63 11.06 5.25
N THR A 160 17.81 11.22 6.55
CA THR A 160 17.67 10.10 7.49
C THR A 160 16.83 10.49 8.69
N TRP A 161 16.31 9.50 9.41
CA TRP A 161 15.53 9.77 10.61
C TRP A 161 16.37 10.40 11.72
N ARG A 162 17.55 9.83 12.04
CA ARG A 162 18.42 10.28 13.16
C ARG A 162 19.52 11.25 12.76
N GLY A 163 19.80 11.42 11.48
CA GLY A 163 21.00 12.11 11.01
C GLY A 163 22.21 11.17 10.96
N THR A 164 23.13 11.46 10.05
CA THR A 164 24.48 10.91 9.97
C THR A 164 25.46 12.05 9.64
N GLN A 165 26.77 11.76 9.57
CA GLN A 165 27.76 12.75 9.15
C GLN A 165 27.51 13.28 7.71
N GLU A 166 26.87 12.47 6.87
CA GLU A 166 26.62 12.80 5.46
C GLU A 166 25.20 13.28 5.18
N LYS A 167 24.22 12.84 5.99
CA LYS A 167 22.79 13.05 5.72
C LYS A 167 22.09 13.68 6.92
N PRO A 168 21.42 14.82 6.78
CA PRO A 168 20.76 15.46 7.91
C PRO A 168 19.57 14.66 8.43
N SER A 169 19.20 14.92 9.68
CA SER A 169 18.01 14.36 10.31
C SER A 169 16.77 15.12 9.85
N ILE A 170 15.75 14.42 9.36
CA ILE A 170 14.46 15.05 9.04
C ILE A 170 13.81 15.69 10.27
N GLN A 171 14.11 15.18 11.47
CA GLN A 171 13.54 15.68 12.71
C GLN A 171 13.97 17.13 13.02
N CYS A 172 15.04 17.62 12.40
CA CYS A 172 15.54 18.98 12.57
C CYS A 172 14.80 20.02 11.72
N PHE A 173 13.98 19.59 10.76
CA PHE A 173 13.28 20.49 9.84
C PHE A 173 11.91 20.91 10.40
N THR A 174 11.65 22.21 10.45
CA THR A 174 10.39 22.86 10.85
C THR A 174 9.20 22.34 10.04
N THR A 175 9.39 22.10 8.75
CA THR A 175 8.41 21.48 7.84
C THR A 175 7.87 20.16 8.39
N PHE A 176 8.76 19.33 8.95
CA PHE A 176 8.37 18.08 9.60
C PHE A 176 7.71 18.31 10.96
N VAL A 177 8.22 19.24 11.76
CA VAL A 177 7.64 19.59 13.07
C VAL A 177 6.17 20.00 12.91
N LEU A 178 5.87 20.87 11.95
CA LEU A 178 4.51 21.31 11.66
C LEU A 178 3.62 20.17 11.16
N LEU A 179 4.12 19.29 10.29
CA LEU A 179 3.37 18.10 9.87
C LEU A 179 3.00 17.21 11.06
N ARG A 180 3.94 16.99 11.99
CA ARG A 180 3.71 16.20 13.21
C ARG A 180 2.70 16.87 14.13
N GLU A 181 2.80 18.18 14.34
CA GLU A 181 1.86 18.93 15.19
C GLU A 181 0.44 18.89 14.63
N ILE A 182 0.27 19.10 13.32
CA ILE A 182 -1.03 18.99 12.65
C ILE A 182 -1.58 17.57 12.80
N CYS A 183 -0.73 16.55 12.65
CA CYS A 183 -1.12 15.16 12.83
C CYS A 183 -1.68 14.89 14.24
N LEU A 184 -0.96 15.29 15.29
CA LEU A 184 -1.38 15.12 16.68
C LEU A 184 -2.64 15.92 17.02
N SER A 185 -2.80 17.10 16.42
CA SER A 185 -4.00 17.92 16.60
C SER A 185 -5.22 17.33 15.91
N LYS A 186 -5.05 16.71 14.74
CA LYS A 186 -6.16 16.18 13.92
C LYS A 186 -6.59 14.78 14.33
N TYR A 187 -5.69 13.99 14.91
CA TYR A 187 -5.89 12.57 15.21
C TYR A 187 -5.59 12.28 16.68
N PRO A 188 -6.60 12.24 17.56
CA PRO A 188 -6.43 12.02 18.99
C PRO A 188 -5.77 10.67 19.35
N GLU A 189 -5.93 9.66 18.48
CA GLU A 189 -5.33 8.34 18.63
C GLU A 189 -3.83 8.30 18.27
N ALA A 190 -3.33 9.35 17.60
CA ALA A 190 -1.94 9.43 17.21
C ALA A 190 -1.05 9.72 18.41
N ASN A 191 0.10 9.05 18.46
CA ASN A 191 1.12 9.31 19.48
C ASN A 191 2.48 9.52 18.83
N HIS A 192 3.36 10.24 19.53
CA HIS A 192 4.70 10.59 19.04
C HIS A 192 5.50 9.36 18.58
N THR A 193 5.45 8.26 19.32
CA THR A 193 6.22 7.06 19.02
C THR A 193 5.80 6.44 17.68
N GLU A 194 4.50 6.33 17.43
CA GLU A 194 3.97 5.74 16.20
C GLU A 194 4.17 6.66 15.00
N ILE A 195 3.95 7.97 15.15
CA ILE A 195 4.27 8.97 14.11
C ILE A 195 5.75 8.84 13.72
N ASN A 196 6.65 8.85 14.71
CA ASN A 196 8.09 8.73 14.48
C ASN A 196 8.45 7.44 13.73
N ARG A 197 7.81 6.31 14.09
CA ARG A 197 8.01 5.03 13.41
C ARG A 197 7.62 5.11 11.93
N ILE A 198 6.46 5.67 11.63
CA ILE A 198 5.94 5.79 10.25
C ILE A 198 6.86 6.69 9.42
N CYS A 199 7.27 7.83 9.97
CA CYS A 199 8.17 8.75 9.30
C CYS A 199 9.55 8.11 9.09
N GLN A 200 10.10 7.42 10.09
CA GLN A 200 11.35 6.68 9.94
C GLN A 200 11.29 5.67 8.79
N GLN A 201 10.21 4.87 8.71
CA GLN A 201 10.00 3.92 7.61
C GLN A 201 9.93 4.64 6.25
N HIS A 202 9.26 5.80 6.20
CA HIS A 202 9.14 6.56 4.96
C HIS A 202 10.51 6.94 4.37
N PHE A 203 11.46 7.39 5.18
CA PHE A 203 12.81 7.73 4.70
C PHE A 203 13.68 6.49 4.49
N LEU A 204 13.55 5.47 5.34
CA LEU A 204 14.30 4.22 5.21
C LEU A 204 14.06 3.54 3.84
N HIS A 205 12.81 3.50 3.40
CA HIS A 205 12.42 2.84 2.14
C HIS A 205 12.45 3.76 0.92
N ALA A 206 12.95 4.99 1.02
CA ALA A 206 12.96 5.93 -0.10
C ALA A 206 13.75 5.37 -1.31
N ARG A 207 14.90 4.76 -1.06
CA ARG A 207 15.72 4.14 -2.12
C ARG A 207 14.99 3.01 -2.83
N ASP A 208 14.25 2.20 -2.09
CA ASP A 208 13.50 1.09 -2.65
C ASP A 208 12.35 1.60 -3.52
N ARG A 209 11.66 2.69 -3.09
CA ARG A 209 10.61 3.34 -3.88
C ARG A 209 11.13 3.90 -5.21
N VAL A 210 12.26 4.61 -5.20
CA VAL A 210 12.89 5.10 -6.44
C VAL A 210 13.32 3.93 -7.34
N GLY A 211 13.89 2.88 -6.77
CA GLY A 211 14.26 1.67 -7.50
C GLY A 211 13.08 0.99 -8.19
N ARG A 212 11.91 0.92 -7.54
CA ARG A 212 10.67 0.39 -8.14
C ARG A 212 10.15 1.28 -9.26
N LYS A 213 10.15 2.60 -9.07
CA LYS A 213 9.73 3.59 -10.08
C LYS A 213 10.56 3.49 -11.37
N ASN A 214 11.88 3.34 -11.22
CA ASN A 214 12.78 3.20 -12.37
C ASN A 214 12.64 1.85 -13.09
N LYS A 215 12.30 0.78 -12.37
CA LYS A 215 12.02 -0.54 -12.97
C LYS A 215 10.65 -0.59 -13.67
N GLY A 216 9.64 0.10 -13.15
CA GLY A 216 8.31 0.18 -13.75
C GLY A 216 8.28 0.92 -15.09
N ASN A 217 9.24 1.83 -15.32
CA ASN A 217 9.41 2.54 -16.59
C ASN A 217 10.29 1.79 -17.61
N ALA A 218 10.82 0.62 -17.27
CA ALA A 218 11.56 -0.24 -18.18
C ALA A 218 10.72 -1.49 -18.48
N SER A 219 10.01 -1.49 -19.60
CA SER A 219 9.38 -2.70 -20.15
C SER A 219 10.44 -3.75 -20.54
N PRO A 220 10.07 -5.05 -20.58
CA PRO A 220 10.99 -6.14 -20.27
C PRO A 220 11.78 -6.60 -21.50
N LYS A 221 13.11 -6.59 -21.41
CA LYS A 221 13.97 -7.40 -22.29
C LYS A 221 14.32 -8.71 -21.59
N THR A 222 13.69 -9.77 -22.11
CA THR A 222 14.22 -11.12 -22.37
C THR A 222 15.26 -11.68 -21.41
N SER A 223 14.83 -12.74 -20.74
CA SER A 223 15.63 -13.77 -20.08
C SER A 223 16.81 -14.25 -20.92
N THR A 224 18.02 -14.12 -20.38
CA THR A 224 19.13 -15.01 -20.71
C THR A 224 19.65 -15.64 -19.43
N THR A 225 19.49 -16.96 -19.38
CA THR A 225 20.00 -17.91 -18.40
C THR A 225 21.51 -17.75 -18.17
N PRO A 226 22.02 -17.83 -16.93
CA PRO A 226 23.39 -18.22 -16.70
C PRO A 226 23.45 -19.67 -16.21
N THR A 227 24.06 -20.48 -17.06
CA THR A 227 24.59 -21.82 -16.83
C THR A 227 25.47 -21.84 -15.57
N PHE A 228 25.14 -22.74 -14.63
CA PHE A 228 25.87 -22.93 -13.38
C PHE A 228 27.04 -23.91 -13.64
N SER A 229 28.25 -23.38 -13.83
CA SER A 229 29.48 -24.18 -13.75
C SER A 229 29.94 -24.21 -12.28
N GLY A 230 30.15 -25.43 -11.78
CA GLY A 230 30.64 -25.66 -10.43
C GLY A 230 32.09 -25.21 -10.27
N SER A 231 32.44 -24.72 -9.08
CA SER A 231 33.83 -24.75 -8.64
C SER A 231 33.97 -24.91 -7.14
N SER A 232 34.84 -25.85 -6.81
CA SER A 232 35.15 -26.41 -5.52
C SER A 232 35.73 -25.42 -4.53
N ARG A 233 35.50 -25.73 -3.24
CA ARG A 233 36.25 -25.20 -2.10
C ARG A 233 37.76 -25.34 -2.32
N LYS A 234 38.53 -24.31 -1.97
CA LYS A 234 39.88 -24.51 -1.45
C LYS A 234 40.23 -23.52 -0.35
N VAL A 235 40.79 -24.12 0.69
CA VAL A 235 41.24 -23.59 1.97
C VAL A 235 42.50 -22.72 1.75
N ARG A 236 42.61 -21.58 2.44
CA ARG A 236 43.87 -20.81 2.55
C ARG A 236 44.81 -21.51 3.55
N PRO A 237 46.13 -21.48 3.31
CA PRO A 237 46.95 -20.57 4.12
C PRO A 237 48.15 -19.90 3.41
N ILE A 238 48.48 -18.71 3.91
CA ILE A 238 49.83 -18.11 4.18
C ILE A 238 50.84 -17.99 3.01
N THR A 239 51.11 -16.74 2.62
CA THR A 239 52.32 -16.20 1.94
C THR A 239 53.58 -16.27 2.83
N PRO A 240 54.85 -16.25 2.33
CA PRO A 240 55.34 -15.26 1.34
C PRO A 240 56.49 -15.68 0.39
N VAL A 241 56.92 -14.69 -0.41
CA VAL A 241 58.26 -14.41 -1.00
C VAL A 241 58.37 -14.45 -2.54
N ASN A 242 58.60 -13.23 -3.06
CA ASN A 242 59.29 -12.75 -4.28
C ASN A 242 60.12 -13.73 -5.14
N LEU A 243 60.03 -13.54 -6.47
CA LEU A 243 61.15 -13.18 -7.38
C LEU A 243 60.64 -13.10 -8.85
N ASP A 244 60.89 -11.96 -9.51
CA ASP A 244 60.80 -11.71 -10.97
C ASP A 244 61.96 -12.42 -11.73
N PRO A 245 62.21 -12.18 -13.04
CA PRO A 245 61.36 -11.88 -14.22
C PRO A 245 61.67 -12.86 -15.39
N VAL A 246 61.10 -12.64 -16.61
CA VAL A 246 61.81 -12.62 -17.93
C VAL A 246 60.88 -12.97 -19.11
N SER A 247 60.73 -11.98 -20.00
CA SER A 247 60.84 -12.02 -21.48
C SER A 247 59.88 -12.78 -22.39
N SER A 248 59.63 -12.08 -23.51
CA SER A 248 59.41 -12.52 -24.91
C SER A 248 57.96 -12.67 -25.42
N SER A 249 57.53 -11.64 -26.16
CA SER A 249 56.73 -11.72 -27.41
C SER A 249 57.43 -12.65 -28.45
N PRO A 250 56.89 -12.97 -29.67
CA PRO A 250 55.86 -12.23 -30.42
C PRO A 250 54.97 -13.04 -31.43
N LEU A 251 54.15 -12.31 -32.22
CA LEU A 251 53.64 -12.61 -33.59
C LEU A 251 52.62 -13.79 -33.73
N ALA A 252 51.61 -13.82 -34.60
CA ALA A 252 51.28 -13.09 -35.84
C ALA A 252 49.79 -13.36 -36.21
N GLU A 253 49.23 -12.51 -37.12
CA GLU A 253 48.39 -12.86 -38.29
C GLU A 253 47.07 -13.66 -38.08
N THR A 254 45.96 -13.49 -38.79
CA THR A 254 45.47 -12.80 -40.00
C THR A 254 43.92 -13.03 -39.98
N ASN A 255 43.05 -12.15 -40.46
CA ASN A 255 42.37 -12.17 -41.77
C ASN A 255 41.02 -11.46 -41.55
N LEU A 256 40.62 -10.40 -42.27
CA LEU A 256 40.23 -10.23 -43.68
C LEU A 256 38.71 -10.05 -43.81
N LEU A 257 38.36 -9.06 -44.63
CA LEU A 257 37.03 -8.52 -44.95
C LEU A 257 36.13 -9.53 -45.68
N ASP A 258 34.80 -9.40 -45.52
CA ASP A 258 33.87 -8.98 -46.59
C ASP A 258 32.45 -8.82 -46.00
N SER A 259 31.79 -7.66 -46.12
CA SER A 259 31.00 -7.19 -47.28
C SER A 259 29.81 -8.10 -47.58
N ASP A 260 28.59 -7.71 -47.17
CA ASP A 260 27.56 -7.41 -48.17
C ASP A 260 26.32 -6.71 -47.59
N SER A 261 25.77 -5.83 -48.43
CA SER A 261 24.71 -4.88 -48.16
C SER A 261 23.48 -5.24 -48.98
N ALA A 262 22.29 -5.30 -48.38
CA ALA A 262 21.02 -5.22 -49.12
C ALA A 262 19.83 -4.83 -48.19
N PRO A 263 18.74 -4.26 -48.75
CA PRO A 263 18.01 -3.13 -48.17
C PRO A 263 16.73 -3.49 -47.38
N PRO A 264 16.17 -2.55 -46.60
CA PRO A 264 14.95 -2.78 -45.81
C PRO A 264 13.66 -2.62 -46.64
N SER A 265 12.78 -3.61 -46.50
CA SER A 265 11.40 -3.60 -47.01
C SER A 265 10.48 -2.72 -46.15
N PRO A 266 9.41 -2.14 -46.72
CA PRO A 266 8.56 -1.15 -46.05
C PRO A 266 7.61 -1.80 -45.03
N GLU A 267 7.60 -1.24 -43.82
CA GLU A 267 6.74 -1.65 -42.72
C GLU A 267 5.27 -1.28 -42.97
N THR A 268 4.42 -2.30 -43.01
CA THR A 268 2.97 -2.19 -42.98
C THR A 268 2.54 -1.75 -41.57
N ILE A 269 2.00 -0.54 -41.45
CA ILE A 269 1.42 -0.01 -40.22
C ILE A 269 0.14 -0.79 -39.89
N LEU A 270 0.26 -1.78 -39.00
CA LEU A 270 -0.85 -2.53 -38.42
C LEU A 270 -1.43 -1.70 -37.26
N PHE A 271 -2.66 -1.23 -37.38
CA PHE A 271 -3.37 -0.53 -36.31
C PHE A 271 -3.55 -1.44 -35.09
N ASP A 272 -3.00 -1.01 -33.94
CA ASP A 272 -3.19 -1.68 -32.65
C ASP A 272 -4.67 -1.63 -32.22
N PRO A 273 -5.26 -2.76 -31.79
CA PRO A 273 -6.63 -2.81 -31.32
C PRO A 273 -6.80 -2.09 -29.98
N LEU A 274 -7.91 -1.35 -29.87
CA LEU A 274 -8.32 -0.53 -28.74
C LEU A 274 -8.28 -1.31 -27.40
N PRO A 275 -7.76 -0.73 -26.29
CA PRO A 275 -7.65 -1.41 -25.01
C PRO A 275 -9.03 -1.79 -24.46
N THR A 276 -9.23 -3.09 -24.24
CA THR A 276 -10.43 -3.62 -23.59
C THR A 276 -10.49 -3.19 -22.11
N PRO A 277 -11.69 -2.94 -21.57
CA PRO A 277 -11.87 -2.47 -20.19
C PRO A 277 -11.33 -3.51 -19.19
N PRO A 278 -10.73 -3.07 -18.06
CA PRO A 278 -10.10 -3.97 -17.11
C PRO A 278 -11.13 -4.92 -16.48
N SER A 279 -11.02 -6.19 -16.84
CA SER A 279 -11.75 -7.30 -16.20
C SER A 279 -11.58 -7.22 -14.68
N LYS A 280 -12.70 -7.20 -13.95
CA LYS A 280 -12.76 -7.25 -12.49
C LYS A 280 -12.02 -8.51 -12.01
N THR A 281 -10.78 -8.35 -11.58
CA THR A 281 -9.97 -9.45 -11.05
C THR A 281 -10.57 -9.93 -9.74
N VAL A 282 -11.02 -11.19 -9.72
CA VAL A 282 -11.51 -11.85 -8.52
C VAL A 282 -10.34 -11.97 -7.54
N VAL A 283 -10.41 -11.22 -6.43
CA VAL A 283 -9.38 -11.23 -5.39
C VAL A 283 -9.38 -12.60 -4.71
N SER A 284 -8.33 -13.39 -4.96
CA SER A 284 -8.10 -14.70 -4.35
C SER A 284 -6.79 -14.70 -3.56
N LEU A 285 -6.69 -15.56 -2.55
CA LEU A 285 -5.48 -15.68 -1.74
C LEU A 285 -4.37 -16.35 -2.58
N PRO A 286 -3.13 -15.85 -2.57
CA PRO A 286 -2.03 -16.49 -3.30
C PRO A 286 -1.73 -17.90 -2.75
N LYS A 287 -0.98 -18.67 -3.52
CA LYS A 287 -0.52 -20.00 -3.09
C LYS A 287 0.45 -19.86 -1.91
N LEU A 288 0.01 -20.29 -0.74
CA LEU A 288 0.80 -20.37 0.49
C LEU A 288 1.37 -21.79 0.69
N PRO A 289 2.52 -21.94 1.37
CA PRO A 289 3.39 -20.89 1.92
C PRO A 289 4.26 -20.19 0.86
N PHE A 290 4.63 -18.93 1.12
CA PHE A 290 5.54 -18.15 0.28
C PHE A 290 6.94 -18.76 0.24
N LYS A 291 7.46 -18.91 -0.98
CA LYS A 291 8.77 -19.53 -1.24
C LYS A 291 9.91 -18.54 -1.38
N THR A 292 9.59 -17.27 -1.67
CA THR A 292 10.57 -16.21 -1.88
C THR A 292 10.23 -15.00 -1.02
N LEU A 293 11.25 -14.24 -0.61
CA LEU A 293 11.05 -13.00 0.16
C LEU A 293 10.27 -11.96 -0.64
N GLN A 294 10.57 -11.84 -1.94
CA GLN A 294 9.86 -10.91 -2.83
C GLN A 294 8.34 -11.20 -2.90
N SER A 295 7.93 -12.47 -3.04
CA SER A 295 6.49 -12.78 -3.07
C SER A 295 5.78 -12.46 -1.74
N LEU A 296 6.50 -12.56 -0.61
CA LEU A 296 6.00 -12.14 0.69
C LEU A 296 5.82 -10.62 0.77
N GLU A 297 6.81 -9.85 0.31
CA GLU A 297 6.77 -8.37 0.28
C GLU A 297 5.65 -7.85 -0.62
N GLU A 298 5.53 -8.38 -1.85
CA GLU A 298 4.48 -7.98 -2.80
C GLU A 298 3.07 -8.25 -2.25
N PHE A 299 2.90 -9.37 -1.56
CA PHE A 299 1.63 -9.70 -0.92
C PHE A 299 1.37 -8.83 0.32
N ASP A 300 2.40 -8.52 1.11
CA ASP A 300 2.27 -7.65 2.28
C ASP A 300 1.89 -6.21 1.90
N ASP A 301 2.48 -5.70 0.80
CA ASP A 301 2.10 -4.42 0.21
C ASP A 301 0.61 -4.42 -0.23
N GLN A 302 0.13 -5.52 -0.83
CA GLN A 302 -1.29 -5.65 -1.20
C GLN A 302 -2.24 -5.67 0.01
N LEU A 303 -1.80 -6.12 1.18
CA LEU A 303 -2.63 -6.11 2.39
C LEU A 303 -2.93 -4.69 2.88
N LEU A 304 -2.08 -3.70 2.59
CA LEU A 304 -2.32 -2.31 2.98
C LEU A 304 -3.57 -1.73 2.32
N ASP A 305 -3.74 -2.00 1.03
CA ASP A 305 -4.78 -1.37 0.21
C ASP A 305 -6.03 -2.25 0.06
N ASN A 306 -5.94 -3.55 0.36
CA ASN A 306 -7.01 -4.51 0.10
C ASN A 306 -7.59 -5.15 1.38
N LYS A 307 -8.60 -4.51 1.96
CA LYS A 307 -9.33 -5.04 3.13
C LYS A 307 -10.00 -6.39 2.91
N LYS A 308 -10.40 -6.71 1.68
CA LYS A 308 -10.96 -8.04 1.37
C LYS A 308 -9.88 -9.12 1.48
N LEU A 309 -8.68 -8.84 0.98
CA LEU A 309 -7.54 -9.75 1.08
C LEU A 309 -7.10 -9.95 2.54
N GLU A 310 -7.07 -8.88 3.32
CA GLU A 310 -6.80 -8.94 4.78
C GLU A 310 -7.81 -9.87 5.48
N LYS A 311 -9.11 -9.75 5.15
CA LYS A 311 -10.16 -10.61 5.70
C LYS A 311 -9.98 -12.08 5.29
N LEU A 312 -9.61 -12.35 4.03
CA LEU A 312 -9.33 -13.71 3.54
C LEU A 312 -8.12 -14.33 4.26
N LEU A 313 -7.04 -13.56 4.45
CA LEU A 313 -5.88 -14.01 5.21
C LEU A 313 -6.25 -14.31 6.67
N LYS A 314 -7.05 -13.45 7.31
CA LYS A 314 -7.55 -13.67 8.66
C LYS A 314 -8.34 -14.98 8.77
N GLN A 315 -9.24 -15.23 7.82
CA GLN A 315 -10.00 -16.48 7.77
C GLN A 315 -9.11 -17.70 7.56
N TYR A 316 -8.09 -17.61 6.70
CA TYR A 316 -7.13 -18.68 6.48
C TYR A 316 -6.33 -19.01 7.76
N ILE A 317 -5.79 -18.00 8.44
CA ILE A 317 -5.01 -18.18 9.67
C ILE A 317 -5.86 -18.70 10.83
N ASN A 318 -7.13 -18.27 10.93
CA ASN A 318 -8.04 -18.75 11.97
C ASN A 318 -8.30 -20.26 11.92
N LYS A 319 -8.18 -20.89 10.75
CA LYS A 319 -8.30 -22.35 10.60
C LYS A 319 -7.12 -23.11 11.22
N ILE A 320 -6.01 -22.43 11.51
CA ILE A 320 -4.84 -23.05 12.12
C ILE A 320 -5.13 -23.34 13.59
N SER A 321 -4.99 -24.61 13.98
CA SER A 321 -5.19 -25.04 15.35
C SER A 321 -3.93 -24.79 16.20
N GLY A 322 -4.14 -24.45 17.47
CA GLY A 322 -3.08 -24.26 18.44
C GLY A 322 -3.65 -24.37 19.85
N ARG A 323 -3.10 -25.27 20.67
CA ARG A 323 -3.52 -25.41 22.08
C ARG A 323 -3.16 -24.17 22.91
N ASP A 324 -2.06 -23.53 22.55
CA ASP A 324 -1.54 -22.34 23.19
C ASP A 324 -1.14 -21.31 22.14
N HIS A 325 -0.97 -20.06 22.56
CA HIS A 325 -0.57 -18.96 21.71
C HIS A 325 0.74 -19.22 20.97
N ALA A 326 1.68 -19.92 21.61
CA ALA A 326 3.00 -20.14 21.06
C ALA A 326 2.98 -21.15 19.90
N LYS A 327 2.14 -22.19 20.00
CA LYS A 327 1.86 -23.15 18.94
C LYS A 327 1.05 -22.50 17.83
N PHE A 328 0.05 -21.68 18.17
CA PHE A 328 -0.73 -20.93 17.19
C PHE A 328 0.15 -20.02 16.33
N ILE A 329 0.96 -19.14 16.94
CA ILE A 329 1.87 -18.23 16.22
C ILE A 329 2.84 -19.00 15.33
N ARG A 330 3.47 -20.06 15.86
CA ARG A 330 4.41 -20.88 15.07
C ARG A 330 3.71 -21.62 13.93
N GLY A 331 2.47 -22.06 14.13
CA GLY A 331 1.63 -22.66 13.08
C GLY A 331 1.26 -21.64 12.00
N ALA A 332 0.86 -20.44 12.40
CA ALA A 332 0.54 -19.33 11.50
C ALA A 332 1.71 -18.98 10.59
N TYR A 333 2.90 -18.77 11.14
CA TYR A 333 4.08 -18.53 10.31
C TYR A 333 4.40 -19.72 9.39
N LYS A 334 4.37 -20.96 9.88
CA LYS A 334 4.63 -22.13 9.02
C LYS A 334 3.63 -22.29 7.87
N ALA A 335 2.39 -21.83 8.04
CA ALA A 335 1.39 -21.86 6.98
C ALA A 335 1.62 -20.77 5.93
N ILE A 336 2.21 -19.64 6.33
CA ILE A 336 2.40 -18.47 5.45
C ILE A 336 3.77 -18.46 4.79
N LEU A 337 4.84 -18.90 5.46
CA LEU A 337 6.21 -18.81 4.98
C LEU A 337 7.00 -20.10 5.22
N ILE A 338 7.88 -20.43 4.27
CA ILE A 338 8.83 -21.54 4.42
C ILE A 338 10.05 -21.12 5.26
N ASP A 339 10.80 -22.09 5.79
CA ASP A 339 11.94 -21.81 6.67
C ASP A 339 13.06 -21.05 5.93
N GLU A 340 13.22 -21.26 4.63
CA GLU A 340 14.16 -20.58 3.75
C GLU A 340 13.88 -19.07 3.72
N VAL A 341 12.61 -18.66 3.62
CA VAL A 341 12.20 -17.26 3.72
C VAL A 341 12.38 -16.76 5.16
N ALA A 342 12.00 -17.56 6.16
CA ALA A 342 12.19 -17.23 7.57
C ALA A 342 13.67 -16.93 7.91
N THR A 343 14.63 -17.61 7.29
CA THR A 343 16.07 -17.36 7.55
C THR A 343 16.55 -15.99 7.09
N LYS A 344 15.86 -15.37 6.11
CA LYS A 344 16.15 -14.03 5.59
C LYS A 344 15.51 -12.92 6.42
N LEU A 345 14.65 -13.29 7.36
CA LEU A 345 13.96 -12.39 8.26
C LEU A 345 14.57 -12.45 9.66
N SER A 346 14.37 -11.38 10.42
CA SER A 346 14.73 -11.31 11.82
C SER A 346 13.64 -10.62 12.62
N TRP A 347 13.68 -10.74 13.94
CA TRP A 347 12.69 -10.10 14.80
C TRP A 347 12.80 -8.57 14.80
N ARG A 348 14.00 -8.02 15.05
CA ARG A 348 14.22 -6.56 15.16
C ARG A 348 14.75 -5.91 13.89
N GLY A 349 15.08 -6.68 12.85
CA GLY A 349 15.87 -6.20 11.73
C GLY A 349 17.37 -6.26 12.04
N THR A 350 18.17 -6.51 11.02
CA THR A 350 19.63 -6.35 11.01
C THR A 350 20.04 -5.70 9.69
N LYS A 351 21.33 -5.36 9.51
CA LYS A 351 21.82 -4.84 8.22
C LYS A 351 21.58 -5.80 7.04
N GLU A 352 21.47 -7.10 7.32
CA GLU A 352 21.31 -8.15 6.31
C GLU A 352 19.89 -8.71 6.22
N LYS A 353 19.09 -8.60 7.30
CA LYS A 353 17.77 -9.24 7.42
C LYS A 353 16.70 -8.23 7.77
N GLN A 354 15.61 -8.22 7.03
CA GLN A 354 14.47 -7.36 7.32
C GLN A 354 13.78 -7.75 8.64
N SER A 355 13.10 -6.79 9.26
CA SER A 355 12.32 -7.04 10.46
C SER A 355 10.94 -7.58 10.08
N ILE A 356 10.54 -8.73 10.64
CA ILE A 356 9.16 -9.21 10.49
C ILE A 356 8.13 -8.24 11.09
N GLN A 357 8.54 -7.38 12.03
CA GLN A 357 7.65 -6.38 12.64
C GLN A 357 7.20 -5.30 11.66
N GLU A 358 7.87 -5.18 10.51
CA GLU A 358 7.54 -4.21 9.46
C GLU A 358 6.45 -4.72 8.52
N PHE A 359 6.15 -6.02 8.55
CA PHE A 359 5.15 -6.65 7.69
C PHE A 359 3.75 -6.58 8.32
N ASN A 360 2.75 -6.25 7.53
CA ASN A 360 1.34 -6.27 7.89
C ASN A 360 0.85 -7.67 8.28
N ILE A 361 1.42 -8.73 7.68
CA ILE A 361 1.16 -10.12 8.07
C ILE A 361 1.41 -10.32 9.58
N PHE A 362 2.46 -9.71 10.13
CA PHE A 362 2.72 -9.80 11.57
C PHE A 362 1.59 -9.17 12.39
N LEU A 363 1.12 -8.00 11.98
CA LEU A 363 -0.01 -7.33 12.65
C LEU A 363 -1.26 -8.21 12.61
N VAL A 364 -1.56 -8.81 11.45
CA VAL A 364 -2.69 -9.73 11.30
C VAL A 364 -2.57 -10.93 12.24
N ILE A 365 -1.41 -11.61 12.29
CA ILE A 365 -1.20 -12.76 13.18
C ILE A 365 -1.31 -12.34 14.65
N ARG A 366 -0.74 -11.19 15.01
CA ARG A 366 -0.75 -10.66 16.38
C ARG A 366 -2.17 -10.35 16.83
N ASP A 367 -2.95 -9.66 16.01
CA ASP A 367 -4.32 -9.27 16.34
C ASP A 367 -5.22 -10.51 16.48
N LEU A 368 -5.04 -11.52 15.63
CA LEU A 368 -5.72 -12.82 15.78
C LEU A 368 -5.28 -13.55 17.06
N CYS A 369 -4.01 -13.43 17.43
CA CYS A 369 -3.50 -14.04 18.67
C CYS A 369 -4.16 -13.40 19.90
N TYR A 370 -4.28 -12.07 19.95
CA TYR A 370 -4.99 -11.37 21.03
C TYR A 370 -6.47 -11.75 21.09
N ALA A 371 -7.13 -11.82 19.94
CA ALA A 371 -8.53 -12.23 19.87
C ALA A 371 -8.76 -13.65 20.41
N ARG A 372 -7.81 -14.56 20.16
CA ARG A 372 -7.91 -15.96 20.58
C ARG A 372 -7.42 -16.23 22.00
N TYR A 373 -6.45 -15.46 22.48
CA TYR A 373 -5.83 -15.64 23.79
C TYR A 373 -5.81 -14.31 24.57
N PRO A 374 -6.95 -13.84 25.13
CA PRO A 374 -7.05 -12.49 25.70
C PRO A 374 -6.12 -12.20 26.89
N LYS A 375 -5.61 -13.23 27.57
CA LYS A 375 -4.70 -13.10 28.72
C LYS A 375 -3.24 -12.91 28.34
N ILE A 376 -2.90 -12.92 27.05
CA ILE A 376 -1.52 -12.85 26.59
C ILE A 376 -0.99 -11.42 26.60
N THR A 377 0.28 -11.24 26.97
CA THR A 377 0.95 -9.94 26.87
C THR A 377 1.69 -9.80 25.54
N ASN A 378 1.98 -8.56 25.14
CA ASN A 378 2.81 -8.30 23.95
C ASN A 378 4.21 -8.91 24.09
N SER A 379 4.75 -8.98 25.30
CA SER A 379 6.05 -9.58 25.59
C SER A 379 6.08 -11.07 25.23
N ASP A 380 5.01 -11.81 25.56
CA ASP A 380 4.89 -13.24 25.28
C ASP A 380 4.86 -13.52 23.77
N ILE A 381 4.04 -12.77 23.02
CA ILE A 381 3.99 -12.84 21.55
C ILE A 381 5.37 -12.56 20.96
N ASN A 382 6.01 -11.48 21.42
CA ASN A 382 7.31 -11.05 20.93
C ASN A 382 8.38 -12.10 21.17
N LYS A 383 8.37 -12.74 22.35
CA LYS A 383 9.29 -13.84 22.69
C LYS A 383 9.11 -15.03 21.74
N VAL A 384 7.88 -15.44 21.46
CA VAL A 384 7.60 -16.56 20.55
C VAL A 384 8.02 -16.23 19.11
N CYS A 385 7.66 -15.05 18.62
CA CYS A 385 8.06 -14.60 17.29
C CYS A 385 9.59 -14.54 17.16
N HIS A 386 10.27 -13.95 18.15
CA HIS A 386 11.73 -13.89 18.17
C HIS A 386 12.37 -15.28 18.09
N GLN A 387 11.92 -16.22 18.93
CA GLN A 387 12.40 -17.61 18.89
C GLN A 387 12.11 -18.29 17.54
N HIS A 388 10.94 -18.03 16.94
CA HIS A 388 10.57 -18.61 15.65
C HIS A 388 11.56 -18.21 14.54
N PHE A 389 11.93 -16.94 14.44
CA PHE A 389 12.87 -16.49 13.40
C PHE A 389 14.33 -16.82 13.76
N LEU A 390 14.70 -16.75 15.05
CA LEU A 390 16.05 -17.12 15.51
C LEU A 390 16.39 -18.57 15.13
N HIS A 391 15.47 -19.51 15.36
CA HIS A 391 15.69 -20.94 15.10
C HIS A 391 15.34 -21.38 13.67
N ALA A 392 15.07 -20.46 12.74
CA ALA A 392 14.73 -20.83 11.36
C ALA A 392 15.85 -21.63 10.67
N LYS A 393 17.10 -21.20 10.86
CA LYS A 393 18.28 -21.87 10.29
C LYS A 393 18.46 -23.28 10.84
N ASP A 394 18.20 -23.49 12.12
CA ASP A 394 18.32 -24.80 12.76
C ASP A 394 17.22 -25.75 12.28
N ARG A 395 15.99 -25.25 12.10
CA ARG A 395 14.90 -26.04 11.51
C ARG A 395 15.22 -26.48 10.09
N LEU A 396 15.84 -25.62 9.30
CA LEU A 396 16.24 -25.92 7.94
C LEU A 396 17.31 -27.03 7.90
N LYS A 397 18.34 -26.94 8.75
CA LYS A 397 19.37 -27.99 8.90
C LYS A 397 18.75 -29.32 9.34
N LYS A 398 17.83 -29.29 10.31
CA LYS A 398 17.16 -30.51 10.79
C LYS A 398 16.32 -31.18 9.69
N LYS A 399 15.66 -30.40 8.84
CA LYS A 399 14.91 -30.93 7.69
C LYS A 399 15.84 -31.60 6.67
N ALA A 400 16.97 -30.97 6.33
CA ALA A 400 17.94 -31.54 5.40
C ALA A 400 18.49 -32.90 5.87
N ASN A 401 18.70 -33.07 7.18
CA ASN A 401 19.20 -34.32 7.76
C ASN A 401 18.15 -35.43 7.84
N VAL A 402 16.85 -35.11 7.75
CA VAL A 402 15.75 -36.09 7.81
C VAL A 402 15.36 -36.58 6.41
N SER A 403 15.78 -35.88 5.36
CA SER A 403 15.53 -36.23 3.96
C SER A 403 16.62 -37.11 3.33
N ILE A 404 17.58 -37.58 4.15
CA ILE A 404 18.57 -38.61 3.85
C ILE A 404 18.15 -39.85 4.62
#